data_AF-A0A9C9YXU8-F1
#
_entry.id   AF-A0A9C9YXU8-F1
#
_cell.length_a   1.000
_cell.length_b   1.000
_cell.length_c   1.000
_cell.angle_alpha   90.00
_cell.angle_beta   90.00
_cell.angle_gamma   90.00
#
_symmetry.space_group_name_H-M   'P 1'
#
loop_
_entity.id
_entity.type
_entity.pdbx_description
1 polymer ?
#
loop_
_entity_poly.entity_id
_entity_poly.type
_entity_poly.pdbx_seq_one_letter_code
_entity_poly.pdbx_strand_id
1 'polypeptide(L)'
;MNKKTFGFYEFFAGGGMARAGLGDRWQCLFANDFDPAKAESYRRNWGGEHLKVKDIAEVELGELPGEADLAWASFPCQDLSLAGNGGGLKSKR
;
A
#
# COMPACT_ATOMS: atom_id res chain seq x y z
N MET A 1 -3.12 -29.57 -8.82
CA MET A 1 -4.21 -28.55 -8.75
C MET A 1 -3.54 -27.19 -8.71
N ASN A 2 -3.79 -26.34 -9.70
CA ASN A 2 -3.26 -24.97 -9.67
C ASN A 2 -4.02 -24.20 -8.58
N LYS A 3 -3.33 -23.74 -7.54
CA LYS A 3 -3.97 -22.89 -6.51
C LYS A 3 -4.40 -21.59 -7.19
N LYS A 4 -5.65 -21.17 -7.00
CA LYS A 4 -6.11 -19.85 -7.44
C LYS A 4 -5.32 -18.79 -6.68
N THR A 5 -4.69 -17.88 -7.42
CA THR A 5 -4.01 -16.70 -6.89
C THR A 5 -4.98 -15.53 -6.89
N PHE A 6 -5.00 -14.74 -5.83
CA PHE A 6 -5.82 -13.53 -5.71
C PHE A 6 -4.96 -12.27 -5.92
N GLY A 7 -5.50 -11.25 -6.58
CA GLY A 7 -4.85 -9.98 -6.79
C GLY A 7 -5.16 -8.98 -5.67
N PHE A 8 -4.19 -8.17 -5.27
CA PHE A 8 -4.44 -7.06 -4.33
C PHE A 8 -3.73 -5.76 -4.70
N TYR A 9 -4.33 -4.65 -4.26
CA TYR A 9 -3.72 -3.32 -4.22
C TYR A 9 -3.27 -2.98 -2.81
N GLU A 10 -2.10 -2.37 -2.69
CA GLU A 10 -1.44 -2.03 -1.41
C GLU A 10 -1.17 -0.52 -1.32
N PHE A 11 -2.12 0.22 -0.75
CA PHE A 11 -1.97 1.65 -0.50
C PHE A 11 -1.28 1.92 0.83
N PHE A 12 -0.47 2.98 0.88
CA PHE A 12 0.38 3.30 2.03
C PHE A 12 1.27 2.11 2.42
N ALA A 13 1.93 1.52 1.42
CA ALA A 13 2.56 0.22 1.51
C ALA A 13 3.68 0.14 2.57
N GLY A 14 4.33 1.27 2.88
CA GLY A 14 5.48 1.29 3.77
C GLY A 14 6.56 0.31 3.33
N GLY A 15 6.96 -0.60 4.23
CA GLY A 15 7.89 -1.70 3.92
C GLY A 15 7.25 -2.95 3.29
N GLY A 16 5.94 -2.94 3.04
CA GLY A 16 5.19 -4.07 2.45
C GLY A 16 4.75 -5.12 3.48
N MET A 17 4.32 -4.69 4.66
CA MET A 17 3.89 -5.61 5.73
C MET A 17 2.56 -6.30 5.41
N ALA A 18 1.65 -5.63 4.70
CA ALA A 18 0.41 -6.26 4.28
C ALA A 18 0.69 -7.36 3.25
N ARG A 19 1.55 -7.09 2.27
CA ARG A 19 2.08 -8.10 1.33
C ARG A 19 2.70 -9.30 2.05
N ALA A 20 3.54 -9.06 3.05
CA ALA A 20 4.14 -10.13 3.85
C ALA A 20 3.08 -11.00 4.56
N GLY A 21 2.04 -10.37 5.14
CA GLY A 21 0.99 -11.07 5.87
C GLY A 21 0.02 -11.84 4.97
N LEU A 22 -0.24 -11.37 3.75
CA LEU A 22 -1.09 -12.05 2.78
C LEU A 22 -0.46 -13.36 2.28
N GLY A 23 0.86 -13.36 2.06
CA GLY A 23 1.64 -14.52 1.65
C GLY A 23 1.34 -15.04 0.23
N ASP A 24 1.85 -16.23 -0.08
CA ASP A 24 2.02 -16.73 -1.46
C ASP A 24 0.74 -16.98 -2.27
N ARG A 25 -0.45 -16.89 -1.66
CA ARG A 25 -1.72 -16.98 -2.38
C ARG A 25 -2.16 -15.65 -2.99
N TRP A 26 -1.43 -14.58 -2.71
CA TRP A 26 -1.75 -13.24 -3.13
C TRP A 26 -0.65 -12.65 -4.00
N GLN A 27 -1.06 -12.00 -5.09
CA GLN A 27 -0.19 -11.29 -6.00
C GLN A 27 -0.45 -9.79 -5.86
N CYS A 28 0.61 -9.04 -5.57
CA CYS A 28 0.55 -7.59 -5.58
C CYS A 28 0.39 -7.12 -7.03
N LEU A 29 -0.69 -6.39 -7.30
CA LEU A 29 -0.94 -5.81 -8.62
C LEU A 29 -0.50 -4.34 -8.68
N PHE A 30 -0.63 -3.64 -7.55
CA PHE A 30 -0.25 -2.24 -7.38
C PHE A 30 0.12 -1.98 -5.92
N ALA A 31 1.13 -1.15 -5.71
CA ALA A 31 1.51 -0.63 -4.40
C ALA A 31 1.81 0.86 -4.49
N ASN A 32 1.51 1.62 -3.44
CA ASN A 32 1.80 3.05 -3.36
C ASN A 32 2.33 3.45 -1.99
N ASP A 33 3.41 4.25 -1.96
CA ASP A 33 3.83 5.03 -0.80
C ASP A 33 4.61 6.25 -1.29
N PHE A 34 4.47 7.40 -0.65
CA PHE A 34 5.14 8.63 -1.11
C PHE A 34 6.53 8.83 -0.49
N ASP A 35 6.85 8.08 0.58
CA ASP A 35 8.11 8.24 1.31
C ASP A 35 9.25 7.46 0.62
N PRO A 36 10.35 8.14 0.20
CA PRO A 36 11.45 7.49 -0.50
C PRO A 36 12.18 6.41 0.33
N ALA A 37 12.30 6.58 1.64
CA ALA A 37 13.00 5.64 2.51
C ALA A 37 12.18 4.36 2.71
N LYS A 38 10.86 4.50 2.84
CA LYS A 38 9.94 3.36 2.82
C LYS A 38 9.97 2.64 1.47
N ALA A 39 9.97 3.40 0.37
CA ALA A 39 10.04 2.83 -0.97
C ALA A 39 11.36 2.06 -1.20
N GLU A 40 12.48 2.54 -0.68
CA GLU A 40 13.74 1.80 -0.72
C GLU A 40 13.62 0.46 0.04
N SER A 41 13.04 0.50 1.24
CA SER A 41 12.80 -0.70 2.05
C SER A 41 11.88 -1.68 1.33
N TYR A 42 10.79 -1.21 0.72
CA TYR A 42 9.87 -2.03 -0.07
C TYR A 42 10.61 -2.71 -1.24
N ARG A 43 11.36 -1.93 -2.02
CA ARG A 43 12.10 -2.46 -3.20
C ARG A 43 13.10 -3.55 -2.83
N ARG A 44 13.81 -3.38 -1.71
CA ARG A 44 14.78 -4.38 -1.23
C ARG A 44 14.12 -5.74 -0.92
N ASN A 45 12.86 -5.74 -0.47
CA ASN A 45 12.15 -6.96 -0.10
C ASN A 45 11.31 -7.55 -1.24
N TRP A 46 10.74 -6.70 -2.10
CA TRP A 46 9.65 -7.09 -3.01
C TRP A 46 9.88 -6.72 -4.48
N GLY A 47 10.98 -6.03 -4.79
CA GLY A 47 11.17 -5.37 -6.07
C GLY A 47 10.36 -4.08 -6.21
N GLY A 48 10.52 -3.39 -7.34
CA GLY A 48 9.89 -2.09 -7.61
C GLY A 48 8.81 -2.09 -8.68
N GLU A 49 8.53 -3.24 -9.31
CA GLU A 49 7.64 -3.32 -10.49
C GLU A 49 6.24 -2.77 -10.22
N HIS A 50 5.65 -3.12 -9.08
CA HIS A 50 4.30 -2.71 -8.70
C HIS A 50 4.27 -1.42 -7.86
N LEU A 51 5.43 -0.86 -7.47
CA LEU A 51 5.49 0.25 -6.51
C LEU A 51 5.50 1.60 -7.22
N LYS A 52 4.46 2.41 -6.97
CA LYS A 52 4.40 3.81 -7.35
C LYS A 52 4.79 4.71 -6.18
N VAL A 53 5.92 5.42 -6.31
CA VAL A 53 6.36 6.40 -5.31
C VAL A 53 5.75 7.76 -5.60
N LYS A 54 4.57 8.03 -5.00
CA LYS A 54 3.74 9.20 -5.30
C LYS A 54 2.76 9.46 -4.15
N ASP A 55 2.29 10.69 -3.99
CA ASP A 55 1.16 10.97 -3.09
C ASP A 55 -0.08 10.23 -3.62
N ILE A 56 -0.79 9.53 -2.72
CA ILE A 56 -2.02 8.82 -3.06
C ILE A 56 -3.10 9.75 -3.62
N ALA A 57 -3.12 11.02 -3.19
CA ALA A 57 -4.08 12.01 -3.68
C ALA A 57 -3.88 12.36 -5.16
N GLU A 58 -2.70 12.04 -5.72
CA GLU A 58 -2.38 12.25 -7.12
C GLU A 58 -2.48 10.96 -7.96
N VAL A 59 -2.74 9.80 -7.34
CA VAL A 59 -2.85 8.51 -8.07
C VAL A 59 -4.16 8.50 -8.88
N GLU A 60 -4.02 8.31 -10.18
CA GLU A 60 -5.15 8.29 -11.11
C GLU A 60 -5.66 6.86 -11.34
N LEU A 61 -6.95 6.70 -11.66
CA LEU A 61 -7.55 5.38 -11.93
C LEU A 61 -6.85 4.62 -13.07
N GLY A 62 -6.34 5.33 -14.07
CA GLY A 62 -5.59 4.72 -15.17
C GLY A 62 -4.23 4.12 -14.77
N GLU A 63 -3.75 4.40 -13.56
CA GLU A 63 -2.52 3.81 -13.01
C GLU A 63 -2.79 2.47 -12.29
N LEU A 64 -4.05 2.13 -12.01
CA LEU A 64 -4.44 0.87 -11.37
C LEU A 64 -4.68 -0.24 -12.41
N PRO A 65 -3.96 -1.37 -12.35
CA PRO A 65 -4.06 -2.41 -13.36
C PRO A 65 -5.26 -3.33 -13.13
N GLY A 66 -6.28 -3.21 -13.99
CA GLY A 66 -7.41 -4.13 -14.03
C GLY A 66 -8.22 -4.13 -12.73
N GLU A 67 -8.52 -5.33 -12.21
CA GLU A 67 -9.31 -5.53 -11.01
C GLU A 67 -8.50 -6.29 -9.94
N ALA A 68 -8.68 -5.88 -8.69
CA ALA A 68 -8.12 -6.57 -7.54
C ALA A 68 -9.24 -7.23 -6.73
N ASP A 69 -8.95 -8.39 -6.14
CA ASP A 69 -9.84 -9.05 -5.19
C ASP A 69 -9.86 -8.32 -3.83
N LEU A 70 -8.79 -7.56 -3.53
CA LEU A 70 -8.61 -6.80 -2.29
C LEU A 70 -7.93 -5.46 -2.53
N ALA A 71 -8.45 -4.40 -1.91
CA ALA A 71 -7.75 -3.14 -1.71
C ALA A 71 -7.39 -2.99 -0.23
N TRP A 72 -6.10 -2.94 0.08
CA TRP A 72 -5.58 -2.74 1.43
C TRP A 72 -4.99 -1.33 1.56
N ALA A 73 -5.26 -0.65 2.68
CA ALA A 73 -4.71 0.68 2.95
C ALA A 73 -4.24 0.80 4.40
N SER A 74 -2.93 0.98 4.60
CA SER A 74 -2.31 1.22 5.91
C SER A 74 -2.12 2.71 6.16
N PHE A 75 -3.23 3.46 6.13
CA PHE A 75 -3.21 4.92 6.16
C PHE A 75 -2.63 5.49 7.48
N PRO A 76 -2.06 6.71 7.45
CA PRO A 76 -1.41 7.31 8.62
C PRO A 76 -2.37 7.49 9.80
N CYS A 77 -1.92 7.18 11.01
CA CYS A 77 -2.76 7.21 12.22
C CYS A 77 -2.46 8.40 13.15
N GLN A 78 -1.53 9.29 12.78
CA GLN A 78 -1.00 10.37 13.62
C GLN A 78 -2.09 11.30 14.17
N ASP A 79 -3.15 11.51 13.40
CA ASP A 79 -4.23 12.40 13.82
C ASP A 79 -5.38 11.67 14.54
N LEU A 80 -5.39 10.33 14.51
CA LEU A 80 -6.40 9.49 15.16
C LEU A 80 -5.92 8.86 16.47
N SER A 81 -4.60 8.63 16.60
CA SER A 81 -4.02 7.96 17.76
C SER A 81 -4.13 8.79 19.03
N LEU A 82 -4.36 8.13 20.17
CA LEU A 82 -4.26 8.75 21.50
C LEU A 82 -2.85 9.28 21.79
N ALA A 83 -1.83 8.68 21.18
CA ALA A 83 -0.44 9.14 21.27
C ALA A 83 -0.10 10.18 20.19
N GLY A 84 -1.08 10.60 19.39
CA GLY A 84 -0.94 11.53 18.30
C GLY A 84 -1.46 12.94 18.63
N ASN A 85 -1.67 13.75 17.59
CA ASN A 85 -2.11 15.13 17.74
C ASN A 85 -3.62 15.27 17.99
N GLY A 86 -4.38 14.17 17.90
CA GLY A 86 -5.83 14.16 18.15
C GLY A 86 -6.65 15.02 17.19
N GLY A 87 -6.12 15.34 16.00
CA GLY A 87 -6.78 16.18 15.00
C GLY A 87 -8.01 15.55 14.35
N GLY A 88 -8.20 14.23 14.51
CA GLY A 88 -9.31 13.48 13.96
C GLY A 88 -9.30 13.42 12.42
N LEU A 89 -10.41 12.98 11.84
CA LEU A 89 -10.57 12.80 10.38
C LEU A 89 -10.56 14.11 9.56
N LYS A 90 -10.63 15.27 10.21
CA LYS A 90 -10.58 16.59 9.53
C LYS A 90 -9.16 17.13 9.40
N SER A 91 -8.20 16.45 10.01
CA SER A 91 -6.80 16.86 9.97
C SER A 91 -6.13 16.44 8.66
N LYS A 92 -4.91 16.93 8.44
CA LYS A 92 -4.23 16.88 7.14
C LYS A 92 -3.34 15.64 6.94
N ARG A 93 -3.23 14.73 7.93
CA ARG A 93 -2.40 13.53 7.83
C ARG A 93 -3.23 12.26 7.64
#